data_AF-A0A2S5B439-F1
#
_entry.id   AF-A0A2S5B439-F1
#
_cell.length_a   1.000
_cell.length_b   1.000
_cell.length_c   1.000
_cell.angle_alpha   90.00
_cell.angle_beta   90.00
_cell.angle_gamma   90.00
#
_symmetry.space_group_name_H-M   'P 1'
#
loop_
_entity.id
_entity.type
_entity.pdbx_description
1 polymer ?
#
loop_
_entity_poly.entity_id
_entity_poly.type
_entity_poly.pdbx_seq_one_letter_code
_entity_poly.pdbx_strand_id
1 'polypeptide(L)'
;MEATSLSCVDTVYSADAVEFCPGRPNLLACGTYQVVKDEGEERVANSPAPPGEAGEEQEAMPDSTSPDFTRYGRCLLYEVGQGGRSLKELQRFDGPAILDMKWSPRPRNDQTMLAVANAKGRVQFHALTEDAEEPLKVVDEVECADESTLCLSLEWSTRRSVTFDPASIVVSLSSGEICLLEGENAFEVTTRWHAHDFEPWIAAFDCWEPTTVWTGGDDLTLKGWDLRQGCDRPTFVNKRTFEGGVTSIQSHIERENLFAVGSYDSRVRLFDKRKPLTPLTEFDAGGGNWRLKWHPTDPSRLLIAGMHGGFKVVDFDGLALNGGVDSDGWLRPGEGKLHARFDGHESLAYGADWSDGGRTDDGKDIVASCSFYDHALHVWAC
;
A
#
# COMPACT_ATOMS: atom_id res chain seq x y z
N MET A 1 17.31 -10.24 -15.06
CA MET A 1 16.99 -9.76 -16.42
C MET A 1 16.53 -8.30 -16.33
N GLU A 2 16.82 -7.45 -17.31
CA GLU A 2 16.25 -6.10 -17.37
C GLU A 2 15.00 -6.13 -18.26
N ALA A 3 13.85 -5.81 -17.68
CA ALA A 3 12.58 -5.76 -18.38
C ALA A 3 12.41 -4.43 -19.10
N THR A 4 11.64 -4.43 -20.19
CA THR A 4 11.33 -3.23 -20.96
C THR A 4 9.85 -2.89 -20.84
N SER A 5 9.54 -1.60 -20.93
CA SER A 5 8.16 -1.12 -20.96
C SER A 5 7.43 -1.71 -22.17
N LEU A 6 6.21 -2.19 -21.96
CA LEU A 6 5.28 -2.62 -23.01
C LEU A 6 4.33 -1.49 -23.40
N SER A 7 3.88 -0.72 -22.41
CA SER A 7 3.14 0.53 -22.60
C SER A 7 3.33 1.45 -21.39
N CYS A 8 3.12 2.75 -21.60
CA CYS A 8 3.24 3.78 -20.59
C CYS A 8 2.22 4.88 -20.84
N VAL A 9 1.69 5.47 -19.77
CA VAL A 9 0.86 6.67 -19.80
C VAL A 9 1.31 7.65 -18.71
N ASP A 10 1.10 8.94 -18.97
CA ASP A 10 1.23 10.02 -17.98
C ASP A 10 -0.11 10.17 -17.23
N THR A 11 -0.08 10.00 -15.91
CA THR A 11 -1.24 10.12 -15.02
C THR A 11 -1.57 11.57 -14.65
N VAL A 12 -0.77 12.54 -15.11
CA VAL A 12 -0.82 13.99 -14.88
C VAL A 12 -0.47 14.40 -13.45
N TYR A 13 -0.94 13.65 -12.46
CA TYR A 13 -0.57 13.77 -11.05
C TYR A 13 0.37 12.64 -10.64
N SER A 14 1.05 12.80 -9.51
CA SER A 14 1.97 11.77 -9.01
C SER A 14 1.25 10.44 -8.80
N ALA A 15 1.72 9.38 -9.42
CA ALA A 15 1.08 8.08 -9.35
C ALA A 15 1.60 7.33 -8.11
N ASP A 16 0.67 6.97 -7.22
CA ASP A 16 1.00 6.55 -5.86
C ASP A 16 0.71 5.06 -5.63
N ALA A 17 -0.45 4.61 -6.12
CA ALA A 17 -0.91 3.25 -5.95
C ALA A 17 -1.41 2.66 -7.28
N VAL A 18 -1.19 1.36 -7.48
CA VAL A 18 -1.70 0.60 -8.62
C VAL A 18 -2.13 -0.79 -8.16
N GLU A 19 -3.28 -1.25 -8.64
CA GLU A 19 -3.82 -2.58 -8.32
C GLU A 19 -4.58 -3.18 -9.51
N PHE A 20 -4.30 -4.44 -9.81
CA PHE A 20 -5.11 -5.22 -10.76
C PHE A 20 -6.38 -5.73 -10.10
N CYS A 21 -7.47 -5.75 -10.86
CA CYS A 21 -8.73 -6.32 -10.44
C CYS A 21 -8.64 -7.86 -10.42
N PRO A 22 -8.90 -8.54 -9.28
CA PRO A 22 -8.94 -9.99 -9.20
C PRO A 22 -9.90 -10.60 -10.23
N GLY A 23 -9.48 -11.67 -10.90
CA GLY A 23 -10.27 -12.35 -11.93
C GLY A 23 -10.49 -11.55 -13.23
N ARG A 24 -9.93 -10.33 -13.35
CA ARG A 24 -9.96 -9.51 -14.57
C ARG A 24 -8.54 -9.05 -14.91
N PRO A 25 -7.70 -9.92 -15.52
CA PRO A 25 -6.27 -9.65 -15.75
C PRO A 25 -5.98 -8.34 -16.49
N ASN A 26 -6.91 -7.89 -17.32
CA ASN A 26 -6.74 -6.70 -18.13
C ASN A 26 -7.25 -5.42 -17.46
N LEU A 27 -7.85 -5.49 -16.26
CA LEU A 27 -8.41 -4.32 -15.60
C LEU A 27 -7.52 -3.94 -14.42
N LEU A 28 -7.03 -2.70 -14.41
CA LEU A 28 -6.28 -2.15 -13.29
C LEU A 28 -6.79 -0.77 -12.94
N ALA A 29 -6.60 -0.38 -11.69
CA ALA A 29 -6.85 0.98 -11.24
C ALA A 29 -5.56 1.60 -10.70
N CYS A 30 -5.41 2.92 -10.86
CA CYS A 30 -4.28 3.71 -10.43
C CYS A 30 -4.76 4.91 -9.62
N GLY A 31 -4.26 5.04 -8.40
CA GLY A 31 -4.51 6.18 -7.52
C GLY A 31 -3.40 7.21 -7.63
N THR A 32 -3.76 8.49 -7.58
CA THR A 32 -2.79 9.58 -7.65
C THR A 32 -2.85 10.50 -6.44
N TYR A 33 -1.74 11.22 -6.26
CA TYR A 33 -1.49 12.15 -5.17
C TYR A 33 -0.90 13.45 -5.73
N GLN A 34 -1.44 14.59 -5.34
CA GLN A 34 -0.96 15.91 -5.71
C GLN A 34 -1.09 16.86 -4.53
N VAL A 35 -0.03 17.62 -4.25
CA VAL A 35 -0.05 18.71 -3.28
C VAL A 35 -0.19 20.03 -4.01
N VAL A 36 -1.13 20.85 -3.57
CA VAL A 36 -1.26 22.26 -3.96
C VAL A 36 -1.05 23.10 -2.71
N LYS A 37 -0.14 24.07 -2.79
CA LYS A 37 0.06 25.04 -1.70
C LYS A 37 -1.05 26.07 -1.78
N ASP A 38 -1.69 26.36 -0.66
CA ASP A 38 -2.67 27.43 -0.61
C ASP A 38 -1.88 28.76 -0.57
N GLU A 39 -1.87 29.49 -1.69
CA GLU A 39 -1.32 30.85 -1.73
C GLU A 39 -2.26 31.76 -0.93
N GLY A 40 -1.99 31.88 0.37
CA GLY A 40 -2.74 32.76 1.26
C GLY A 40 -2.77 34.18 0.70
N GLU A 41 -3.98 34.77 0.66
CA GLU A 41 -4.21 36.17 0.30
C GLU A 41 -3.14 37.08 0.92
N GLU A 42 -2.47 37.87 0.08
CA GLU A 42 -1.53 38.89 0.51
C GLU A 42 -2.18 39.71 1.64
N ARG A 43 -1.71 39.54 2.87
CA ARG A 43 -2.08 40.44 3.97
C ARG A 43 -1.58 41.82 3.60
N VAL A 44 -2.48 42.63 3.03
CA VAL A 44 -2.25 44.04 2.72
C VAL A 44 -1.89 44.73 4.03
N ALA A 45 -0.59 44.93 4.23
CA ALA A 45 -0.06 45.78 5.28
C ALA A 45 -0.49 47.21 4.97
N ASN A 46 -1.53 47.71 5.65
CA ASN A 46 -1.86 49.12 5.64
C ASN A 46 -2.52 49.53 6.96
N SER A 47 -1.72 50.02 7.91
CA SER A 47 -1.80 51.39 8.46
C SER A 47 -1.02 51.51 9.79
N PRO A 48 -0.45 52.70 10.09
CA PRO A 48 0.58 52.86 11.10
C PRO A 48 0.02 52.94 12.53
N ALA A 49 0.75 52.36 13.49
CA ALA A 49 0.48 52.49 14.91
C ALA A 49 0.80 53.91 15.45
N PRO A 50 0.08 54.42 16.47
CA PRO A 50 0.53 55.55 17.27
C PRO A 50 1.58 55.10 18.32
N PRO A 51 2.46 56.01 18.80
CA PRO A 51 3.59 55.66 19.65
C PRO A 51 3.26 55.65 21.16
N GLY A 52 3.87 54.71 21.89
CA GLY A 52 3.92 54.62 23.36
C GLY A 52 3.36 53.28 23.85
N GLU A 53 3.97 52.50 24.75
CA GLU A 53 5.09 52.68 25.67
C GLU A 53 5.76 51.30 25.90
N ALA A 54 7.00 51.33 26.38
CA ALA A 54 7.90 50.20 26.54
C ALA A 54 7.42 49.13 27.55
N GLY A 55 7.70 47.85 27.25
CA GLY A 55 7.55 46.76 28.20
C GLY A 55 7.92 45.38 27.62
N GLU A 56 9.13 44.93 27.97
CA GLU A 56 9.58 43.54 28.15
C GLU A 56 9.65 42.60 26.93
N GLU A 57 10.89 42.29 26.55
CA GLU A 57 11.30 41.26 25.57
C GLU A 57 10.97 39.85 26.11
N GLN A 58 9.97 39.21 25.50
CA GLN A 58 9.88 37.75 25.42
C GLN A 58 10.08 37.39 23.95
N GLU A 59 11.26 36.87 23.62
CA GLU A 59 11.53 36.24 22.33
C GLU A 59 10.66 34.98 22.22
N ALA A 60 9.44 35.15 21.68
CA ALA A 60 8.65 34.06 21.17
C ALA A 60 9.35 33.53 19.92
N MET A 61 9.76 32.25 19.96
CA MET A 61 10.18 31.50 18.78
C MET A 61 9.10 31.65 17.69
N PRO A 62 9.47 31.97 16.44
CA PRO A 62 8.47 32.09 15.39
C PRO A 62 7.81 30.73 15.19
N ASP A 63 6.49 30.70 15.38
CA ASP A 63 5.61 29.63 14.95
C ASP A 63 5.98 29.28 13.51
N SER A 64 6.58 28.10 13.28
CA SER A 64 6.83 27.63 11.93
C SER A 64 5.51 27.17 11.34
N THR A 65 4.64 28.12 10.99
CA THR A 65 3.46 27.83 10.20
C THR A 65 3.93 27.48 8.80
N SER A 66 4.21 26.19 8.57
CA SER A 66 4.22 25.64 7.23
C SER A 66 2.93 26.08 6.53
N PRO A 67 2.99 26.55 5.28
CA PRO A 67 1.80 27.00 4.58
C PRO A 67 0.76 25.87 4.52
N ASP A 68 -0.51 26.22 4.64
CA ASP A 68 -1.61 25.28 4.41
C ASP A 68 -1.47 24.70 2.99
N PHE A 69 -1.68 23.40 2.87
CA PHE A 69 -1.60 22.70 1.61
C PHE A 69 -2.74 21.70 1.50
N THR A 70 -3.34 21.66 0.31
CA THR A 70 -4.43 20.73 0.01
C THR A 70 -3.89 19.55 -0.80
N ARG A 71 -4.32 18.34 -0.42
CA ARG A 71 -3.96 17.08 -1.08
C ARG A 71 -5.09 16.60 -1.99
N TYR A 72 -4.89 16.69 -3.29
CA TYR A 72 -5.83 16.24 -4.31
C TYR A 72 -5.36 14.93 -4.95
N GLY A 73 -6.29 14.16 -5.47
CA GLY A 73 -6.01 12.92 -6.17
C GLY A 73 -7.05 12.60 -7.20
N ARG A 74 -6.80 11.50 -7.89
CA ARG A 74 -7.68 10.93 -8.89
C ARG A 74 -7.54 9.42 -8.85
N CYS A 75 -8.66 8.73 -9.03
CA CYS A 75 -8.64 7.32 -9.39
C CYS A 75 -8.82 7.20 -10.91
N LEU A 76 -7.94 6.43 -11.53
CA LEU A 76 -7.90 6.16 -12.96
C LEU A 76 -8.13 4.67 -13.18
N LEU A 77 -9.14 4.30 -13.96
CA LEU A 77 -9.40 2.91 -14.34
C LEU A 77 -8.89 2.67 -15.76
N TYR A 78 -8.06 1.65 -15.95
CA TYR A 78 -7.47 1.30 -17.24
C TYR A 78 -7.80 -0.12 -17.67
N GLU A 79 -8.00 -0.29 -18.97
CA GLU A 79 -7.95 -1.57 -19.66
C GLU A 79 -6.58 -1.77 -20.32
N VAL A 80 -5.90 -2.85 -19.95
CA VAL A 80 -4.65 -3.31 -20.53
C VAL A 80 -4.97 -4.09 -21.81
N GLY A 81 -4.43 -3.61 -22.93
CA GLY A 81 -4.56 -4.27 -24.22
C GLY A 81 -3.77 -5.57 -24.32
N GLN A 82 -3.98 -6.29 -25.41
CA GLN A 82 -3.36 -7.59 -25.66
C GLN A 82 -1.84 -7.57 -25.43
N GLY A 83 -1.37 -8.48 -24.57
CA GLY A 83 0.03 -8.64 -24.23
C GLY A 83 0.66 -7.41 -23.57
N GLY A 84 -0.12 -6.55 -22.91
CA GLY A 84 0.38 -5.37 -22.19
C GLY A 84 0.73 -4.17 -23.06
N ARG A 85 0.44 -4.21 -24.36
CA ARG A 85 0.97 -3.25 -25.37
C ARG A 85 0.22 -1.92 -25.44
N SER A 86 -0.87 -1.76 -24.71
CA SER A 86 -1.60 -0.50 -24.63
C SER A 86 -2.32 -0.36 -23.30
N LEU A 87 -2.51 0.88 -22.85
CA LEU A 87 -3.36 1.24 -21.73
C LEU A 87 -4.46 2.16 -22.24
N LYS A 88 -5.71 1.71 -22.16
CA LYS A 88 -6.89 2.51 -22.50
C LYS A 88 -7.56 2.94 -21.21
N GLU A 89 -7.65 4.24 -20.99
CA GLU A 89 -8.43 4.75 -19.86
C GLU A 89 -9.92 4.51 -20.10
N LEU A 90 -10.58 3.92 -19.11
CA LEU A 90 -12.02 3.65 -19.11
C LEU A 90 -12.78 4.71 -18.31
N GLN A 91 -12.22 5.16 -17.19
CA GLN A 91 -12.88 6.09 -16.29
C GLN A 91 -11.85 6.89 -15.50
N ARG A 92 -12.22 8.12 -15.14
CA ARG A 92 -11.49 8.96 -14.18
C ARG A 92 -12.46 9.66 -13.24
N PHE A 93 -12.08 9.80 -11.98
CA PHE A 93 -12.79 10.67 -11.03
C PHE A 93 -11.83 11.31 -10.04
N ASP A 94 -12.04 12.60 -9.77
CA ASP A 94 -11.22 13.42 -8.88
C ASP A 94 -11.74 13.35 -7.43
N GLY A 95 -10.83 13.53 -6.47
CA GLY A 95 -11.14 13.52 -5.04
C GLY A 95 -9.94 13.93 -4.19
N PRO A 96 -9.94 13.61 -2.89
CA PRO A 96 -8.74 13.71 -2.06
C PRO A 96 -7.62 12.81 -2.59
N ALA A 97 -6.37 13.14 -2.25
CA ALA A 97 -5.23 12.30 -2.64
C ALA A 97 -5.40 10.85 -2.16
N ILE A 98 -5.03 9.89 -3.01
CA ILE A 98 -5.14 8.46 -2.73
C ILE A 98 -3.76 7.95 -2.28
N LEU A 99 -3.71 7.31 -1.12
CA LEU A 99 -2.47 6.75 -0.55
C LEU A 99 -2.38 5.23 -0.70
N ASP A 100 -3.51 4.55 -0.68
CA ASP A 100 -3.59 3.12 -0.96
C ASP A 100 -4.97 2.76 -1.48
N MET A 101 -5.04 1.64 -2.17
CA MET A 101 -6.27 1.11 -2.72
C MET A 101 -6.15 -0.39 -2.83
N LYS A 102 -7.24 -1.13 -2.62
CA LYS A 102 -7.28 -2.58 -2.77
C LYS A 102 -8.61 -3.02 -3.31
N TRP A 103 -8.57 -3.85 -4.35
CA TRP A 103 -9.74 -4.62 -4.75
C TRP A 103 -10.09 -5.65 -3.69
N SER A 104 -11.38 -5.91 -3.51
CA SER A 104 -11.86 -7.01 -2.70
C SER A 104 -11.37 -8.32 -3.33
N PRO A 105 -10.64 -9.18 -2.59
CA PRO A 105 -10.12 -10.43 -3.15
C PRO A 105 -11.21 -11.37 -3.65
N ARG A 106 -12.43 -11.22 -3.11
CA ARG A 106 -13.65 -11.91 -3.53
C ARG A 106 -14.80 -10.89 -3.65
N PRO A 107 -15.82 -11.18 -4.48
CA PRO A 107 -17.01 -10.35 -4.53
C PRO A 107 -17.70 -10.31 -3.17
N ARG A 108 -18.13 -9.12 -2.74
CA ARG A 108 -18.98 -8.90 -1.57
C ARG A 108 -20.37 -8.59 -2.07
N ASN A 109 -21.39 -9.31 -1.61
CA ASN A 109 -22.76 -9.19 -2.14
C ASN A 109 -22.81 -9.30 -3.68
N ASP A 110 -22.07 -10.27 -4.23
CA ASP A 110 -21.91 -10.50 -5.68
C ASP A 110 -21.26 -9.33 -6.46
N GLN A 111 -20.68 -8.35 -5.77
CA GLN A 111 -19.99 -7.21 -6.38
C GLN A 111 -18.50 -7.20 -6.06
N THR A 112 -17.67 -7.08 -7.09
CA THR A 112 -16.24 -6.75 -6.91
C THR A 112 -16.13 -5.29 -6.50
N MET A 113 -15.43 -5.01 -5.41
CA MET A 113 -15.31 -3.66 -4.86
C MET A 113 -13.86 -3.18 -4.85
N LEU A 114 -13.64 -1.90 -5.09
CA LEU A 114 -12.38 -1.21 -4.84
C LEU A 114 -12.52 -0.35 -3.58
N ALA A 115 -11.72 -0.62 -2.57
CA ALA A 115 -11.57 0.27 -1.41
C ALA A 115 -10.41 1.24 -1.65
N VAL A 116 -10.61 2.52 -1.32
CA VAL A 116 -9.67 3.62 -1.55
C VAL A 116 -9.42 4.36 -0.23
N ALA A 117 -8.20 4.30 0.30
CA ALA A 117 -7.75 5.08 1.45
C ALA A 117 -7.27 6.45 0.99
N ASN A 118 -7.84 7.51 1.55
CA ASN A 118 -7.58 8.86 1.08
C ASN A 118 -7.00 9.81 2.14
N ALA A 119 -6.56 10.97 1.68
CA ALA A 119 -5.91 12.00 2.47
C ALA A 119 -6.83 12.84 3.37
N LYS A 120 -8.11 12.47 3.48
CA LYS A 120 -9.10 13.10 4.37
C LYS A 120 -9.63 12.14 5.44
N GLY A 121 -8.87 11.10 5.77
CA GLY A 121 -9.25 10.15 6.81
C GLY A 121 -10.48 9.33 6.47
N ARG A 122 -10.76 9.13 5.18
CA ARG A 122 -11.89 8.32 4.69
C ARG A 122 -11.40 7.10 3.93
N VAL A 123 -12.21 6.04 3.99
CA VAL A 123 -12.16 4.91 3.03
C VAL A 123 -13.40 4.96 2.16
N GLN A 124 -13.21 5.13 0.85
CA GLN A 124 -14.28 5.11 -0.14
C GLN A 124 -14.39 3.74 -0.79
N PHE A 125 -15.62 3.30 -1.03
CA PHE A 125 -15.92 2.01 -1.64
C PHE A 125 -16.57 2.19 -3.01
N HIS A 126 -16.00 1.57 -4.03
CA HIS A 126 -16.50 1.62 -5.40
C HIS A 126 -16.84 0.22 -5.88
N ALA A 127 -18.10 -0.02 -6.28
CA ALA A 127 -18.50 -1.27 -6.89
C ALA A 127 -18.20 -1.24 -8.40
N LEU A 128 -17.64 -2.34 -8.90
CA LEU A 128 -17.48 -2.58 -10.34
C LEU A 128 -18.81 -3.07 -10.93
N THR A 129 -19.28 -2.39 -11.95
CA THR A 129 -20.55 -2.62 -12.63
C THR A 129 -20.35 -2.93 -14.11
N GLU A 130 -21.45 -3.24 -14.81
CA GLU A 130 -21.45 -3.44 -16.27
C GLU A 130 -21.71 -2.13 -17.06
N ASP A 131 -21.79 -0.99 -16.36
CA ASP A 131 -21.90 0.33 -16.99
C ASP A 131 -20.62 0.60 -17.81
N ALA A 132 -20.79 0.81 -19.12
CA ALA A 132 -19.67 1.00 -20.03
C ALA A 132 -19.05 2.41 -19.95
N GLU A 133 -19.82 3.41 -19.49
CA GLU A 133 -19.34 4.79 -19.37
C GLU A 133 -18.77 5.05 -17.98
N GLU A 134 -19.36 4.45 -16.95
CA GLU A 134 -18.91 4.59 -15.56
C GLU A 134 -18.82 3.23 -14.83
N PRO A 135 -17.83 2.38 -15.16
CA PRO A 135 -17.73 1.04 -14.59
C PRO A 135 -17.63 1.00 -13.06
N LEU A 136 -16.96 1.97 -12.44
CA LEU A 136 -16.87 2.11 -10.99
C LEU A 136 -17.89 3.12 -10.45
N LYS A 137 -18.76 2.67 -9.54
CA LYS A 137 -19.75 3.51 -8.85
C LYS A 137 -19.44 3.56 -7.36
N VAL A 138 -19.41 4.76 -6.77
CA VAL A 138 -19.32 4.92 -5.31
C VAL A 138 -20.56 4.31 -4.68
N VAL A 139 -20.37 3.41 -3.71
CA VAL A 139 -21.46 2.74 -3.00
C VAL A 139 -21.47 3.00 -1.51
N ASP A 140 -20.32 3.35 -0.93
CA ASP A 140 -20.19 3.64 0.50
C ASP A 140 -18.94 4.51 0.78
N GLU A 141 -18.94 5.19 1.92
CA GLU A 141 -17.79 5.93 2.44
C GLU A 141 -17.77 5.87 3.96
N VAL A 142 -16.63 5.51 4.53
CA VAL A 142 -16.46 5.39 5.98
C VAL A 142 -15.46 6.42 6.50
N GLU A 143 -15.91 7.19 7.48
CA GLU A 143 -15.08 8.10 8.25
C GLU A 143 -14.21 7.33 9.24
N CYS A 144 -12.92 7.22 8.92
CA CYS A 144 -11.94 6.52 9.74
C CYS A 144 -11.27 7.44 10.76
N ALA A 145 -11.12 8.73 10.46
CA ALA A 145 -10.55 9.77 11.31
C ALA A 145 -11.03 11.17 10.87
N ASP A 146 -10.61 12.23 11.57
CA ASP A 146 -10.87 13.60 11.14
C ASP A 146 -10.14 13.94 9.82
N GLU A 147 -10.55 15.01 9.12
CA GLU A 147 -9.99 15.35 7.80
C GLU A 147 -8.50 15.72 7.80
N SER A 148 -7.89 16.00 8.95
CA SER A 148 -6.45 16.27 9.04
C SER A 148 -5.60 15.00 9.12
N THR A 149 -6.23 13.86 9.42
CA THR A 149 -5.58 12.55 9.51
C THR A 149 -5.68 11.81 8.17
N LEU A 150 -4.57 11.25 7.69
CA LEU A 150 -4.52 10.48 6.44
C LEU A 150 -4.86 9.01 6.71
N CYS A 151 -5.62 8.36 5.82
CA CYS A 151 -5.62 6.91 5.72
C CYS A 151 -4.41 6.49 4.87
N LEU A 152 -3.41 5.84 5.49
CA LEU A 152 -2.12 5.53 4.88
C LEU A 152 -2.13 4.22 4.08
N SER A 153 -2.78 3.18 4.60
CA SER A 153 -2.86 1.86 3.96
C SER A 153 -4.16 1.16 4.35
N LEU A 154 -4.62 0.22 3.53
CA LEU A 154 -5.73 -0.67 3.90
C LEU A 154 -5.51 -2.12 3.45
N GLU A 155 -6.09 -3.07 4.16
CA GLU A 155 -6.11 -4.47 3.73
C GLU A 155 -7.42 -5.20 4.10
N TRP A 156 -7.94 -5.97 3.15
CA TRP A 156 -9.08 -6.86 3.33
C TRP A 156 -8.66 -8.15 4.06
N SER A 157 -9.47 -8.60 5.04
CA SER A 157 -9.24 -9.86 5.74
C SER A 157 -9.41 -11.10 4.87
N THR A 158 -10.05 -10.99 3.71
CA THR A 158 -10.48 -12.12 2.87
C THR A 158 -9.49 -12.50 1.76
N ARG A 159 -8.21 -12.10 1.87
CA ARG A 159 -7.15 -12.38 0.89
C ARG A 159 -7.04 -13.86 0.51
N ARG A 160 -7.24 -14.79 1.45
CA ARG A 160 -7.34 -16.23 1.13
C ARG A 160 -8.77 -16.62 0.78
N SER A 161 -8.94 -17.54 -0.18
CA SER A 161 -10.26 -18.01 -0.64
C SER A 161 -11.10 -18.71 0.43
N VAL A 162 -10.47 -19.26 1.47
CA VAL A 162 -11.16 -20.00 2.55
C VAL A 162 -11.63 -19.13 3.71
N THR A 163 -11.31 -17.83 3.70
CA THR A 163 -11.69 -16.91 4.78
C THR A 163 -13.21 -16.69 4.75
N PHE A 164 -13.86 -16.65 5.91
CA PHE A 164 -15.32 -16.52 5.99
C PHE A 164 -15.77 -15.06 5.93
N ASP A 165 -16.96 -14.84 5.37
CA ASP A 165 -17.69 -13.57 5.47
C ASP A 165 -18.31 -13.40 6.87
N PRO A 166 -18.61 -12.16 7.29
CA PRO A 166 -18.37 -10.90 6.56
C PRO A 166 -16.88 -10.54 6.52
N ALA A 167 -16.45 -9.96 5.39
CA ALA A 167 -15.13 -9.36 5.29
C ALA A 167 -14.97 -8.19 6.28
N SER A 168 -13.74 -7.96 6.71
CA SER A 168 -13.31 -6.82 7.53
C SER A 168 -12.10 -6.15 6.86
N ILE A 169 -11.85 -4.90 7.22
CA ILE A 169 -10.74 -4.12 6.66
C ILE A 169 -9.96 -3.49 7.81
N VAL A 170 -8.64 -3.65 7.78
CA VAL A 170 -7.76 -2.90 8.67
C VAL A 170 -7.23 -1.68 7.93
N VAL A 171 -7.21 -0.52 8.59
CA VAL A 171 -6.79 0.77 8.02
C VAL A 171 -5.75 1.40 8.94
N SER A 172 -4.66 1.87 8.34
CA SER A 172 -3.59 2.57 9.05
C SER A 172 -3.79 4.09 8.96
N LEU A 173 -3.62 4.82 10.06
CA LEU A 173 -3.89 6.26 10.14
C LEU A 173 -2.63 7.04 10.49
N SER A 174 -2.43 8.21 9.87
CA SER A 174 -1.24 9.05 10.13
C SER A 174 -1.14 9.60 11.56
N SER A 175 -2.17 9.41 12.38
CA SER A 175 -2.17 9.77 13.80
C SER A 175 -1.35 8.80 14.68
N GLY A 176 -0.85 7.68 14.13
CA GLY A 176 -0.27 6.59 14.92
C GLY A 176 -1.27 5.48 15.25
N GLU A 177 -2.55 5.70 14.95
CA GLU A 177 -3.63 4.77 15.23
C GLU A 177 -3.87 3.80 14.07
N ILE A 178 -4.48 2.66 14.39
CA ILE A 178 -5.06 1.72 13.44
C ILE A 178 -6.54 1.58 13.77
N CYS A 179 -7.37 1.43 12.74
CA CYS A 179 -8.77 1.11 12.93
C CYS A 179 -9.22 -0.11 12.13
N LEU A 180 -10.25 -0.77 12.64
CA LEU A 180 -10.90 -1.92 12.05
C LEU A 180 -12.28 -1.50 11.54
N LEU A 181 -12.56 -1.81 10.27
CA LEU A 181 -13.86 -1.64 9.65
C LEU A 181 -14.54 -3.00 9.53
N GLU A 182 -15.76 -3.12 10.03
CA GLU A 182 -16.56 -4.34 9.97
C GLU A 182 -18.01 -4.01 9.63
N GLY A 183 -18.73 -5.01 9.09
CA GLY A 183 -20.17 -4.91 8.87
C GLY A 183 -20.66 -5.72 7.67
N GLU A 184 -21.82 -6.37 7.85
CA GLU A 184 -22.42 -7.25 6.82
C GLU A 184 -22.96 -6.48 5.62
N ASN A 185 -23.58 -5.31 5.86
CA ASN A 185 -24.23 -4.52 4.81
C ASN A 185 -23.43 -3.26 4.47
N ALA A 186 -23.13 -2.44 5.48
CA ALA A 186 -22.27 -1.27 5.40
C ALA A 186 -21.10 -1.44 6.37
N PHE A 187 -19.95 -0.86 6.04
CA PHE A 187 -18.80 -0.87 6.93
C PHE A 187 -18.90 0.26 7.95
N GLU A 188 -18.47 -0.01 9.18
CA GLU A 188 -18.29 1.00 10.21
C GLU A 188 -17.00 0.75 10.99
N VAL A 189 -16.46 1.82 11.58
CA VAL A 189 -15.31 1.69 12.49
C VAL A 189 -15.78 1.03 13.79
N THR A 190 -15.37 -0.22 14.03
CA THR A 190 -15.75 -0.96 15.25
C THR A 190 -14.68 -0.88 16.33
N THR A 191 -13.41 -0.81 15.93
CA THR A 191 -12.26 -0.80 16.84
C THR A 191 -11.24 0.23 16.37
N ARG A 192 -10.63 0.94 17.32
CA ARG A 192 -9.47 1.80 17.08
C ARG A 192 -8.48 1.67 18.24
N TRP A 193 -7.18 1.66 17.93
CA TRP A 193 -6.15 1.64 18.95
C TRP A 193 -4.89 2.40 18.49
N HIS A 194 -4.15 2.94 19.46
CA HIS A 194 -2.86 3.59 19.21
C HIS A 194 -1.78 2.50 19.04
N ALA A 195 -1.24 2.37 17.82
CA ALA A 195 -0.29 1.32 17.51
C ALA A 195 1.16 1.81 17.50
N HIS A 196 1.40 3.05 17.04
CA HIS A 196 2.72 3.63 16.83
C HIS A 196 2.74 5.09 17.26
N ASP A 197 3.90 5.56 17.74
CA ASP A 197 4.08 6.98 18.12
C ASP A 197 4.41 7.90 16.93
N PHE A 198 4.52 7.30 15.75
CA PHE A 198 4.78 7.92 14.44
C PHE A 198 3.87 7.26 13.41
N GLU A 199 3.85 7.80 12.19
CA GLU A 199 3.07 7.30 11.07
C GLU A 199 3.28 5.78 10.86
N PRO A 200 2.22 4.97 11.01
CA PRO A 200 2.24 3.58 10.61
C PRO A 200 1.96 3.49 9.11
N TRP A 201 2.97 3.21 8.31
CA TRP A 201 2.84 3.12 6.86
C TRP A 201 2.02 1.91 6.39
N ILE A 202 1.90 0.88 7.22
CA ILE A 202 1.24 -0.35 6.82
C ILE A 202 0.51 -1.04 7.99
N ALA A 203 -0.71 -1.49 7.69
CA ALA A 203 -1.45 -2.47 8.48
C ALA A 203 -1.85 -3.63 7.56
N ALA A 204 -1.63 -4.86 8.03
CA ALA A 204 -1.86 -6.06 7.26
C ALA A 204 -2.47 -7.17 8.11
N PHE A 205 -3.34 -7.99 7.53
CA PHE A 205 -3.83 -9.18 8.21
C PHE A 205 -2.84 -10.34 8.05
N ASP A 206 -2.76 -11.19 9.07
CA ASP A 206 -2.39 -12.59 8.83
C ASP A 206 -3.50 -13.22 7.99
N CYS A 207 -3.25 -13.46 6.70
CA CYS A 207 -4.30 -13.95 5.81
C CYS A 207 -4.76 -15.39 6.14
N TRP A 208 -4.03 -16.10 7.00
CA TRP A 208 -4.41 -17.44 7.49
C TRP A 208 -5.23 -17.39 8.77
N GLU A 209 -5.03 -16.35 9.59
CA GLU A 209 -5.79 -16.12 10.83
C GLU A 209 -6.12 -14.62 10.93
N PRO A 210 -7.18 -14.13 10.27
CA PRO A 210 -7.52 -12.69 10.18
C PRO A 210 -8.08 -12.11 11.49
N THR A 211 -7.85 -12.78 12.62
CA THR A 211 -7.94 -12.18 13.95
C THR A 211 -6.61 -11.59 14.41
N THR A 212 -5.55 -11.79 13.63
CA THR A 212 -4.20 -11.27 13.87
C THR A 212 -3.88 -10.20 12.83
N VAL A 213 -3.42 -9.05 13.31
CA VAL A 213 -2.98 -7.91 12.50
C VAL A 213 -1.50 -7.64 12.77
N TRP A 214 -0.76 -7.28 11.74
CA TRP A 214 0.61 -6.78 11.83
C TRP A 214 0.69 -5.35 11.34
N THR A 215 1.50 -4.54 12.00
CA THR A 215 1.64 -3.12 11.69
C THR A 215 3.11 -2.72 11.65
N GLY A 216 3.41 -1.73 10.80
CA GLY A 216 4.74 -1.17 10.63
C GLY A 216 4.69 0.34 10.47
N GLY A 217 5.71 1.04 10.96
CA GLY A 217 5.77 2.50 10.88
C GLY A 217 7.17 3.08 11.01
N ASP A 218 7.23 4.42 11.04
CA ASP A 218 8.46 5.21 11.14
C ASP A 218 9.21 5.09 12.48
N ASP A 219 8.56 4.49 13.49
CA ASP A 219 9.18 4.17 14.77
C ASP A 219 10.18 3.00 14.72
N LEU A 220 10.47 2.49 13.52
CA LEU A 220 11.36 1.35 13.22
C LEU A 220 10.87 0.03 13.83
N THR A 221 9.55 -0.11 14.02
CA THR A 221 8.98 -1.31 14.63
C THR A 221 8.04 -2.06 13.70
N LEU A 222 8.12 -3.39 13.79
CA LEU A 222 7.07 -4.30 13.38
C LEU A 222 6.34 -4.77 14.66
N LYS A 223 5.02 -4.61 14.71
CA LYS A 223 4.18 -5.03 15.84
C LYS A 223 3.12 -6.02 15.38
N GLY A 224 2.73 -6.91 16.29
CA GLY A 224 1.60 -7.82 16.08
C GLY A 224 0.49 -7.57 17.09
N TRP A 225 -0.75 -7.84 16.70
CA TRP A 225 -1.96 -7.55 17.46
C TRP A 225 -2.95 -8.71 17.32
N ASP A 226 -3.58 -9.11 18.43
CA ASP A 226 -4.69 -10.07 18.42
C ASP A 226 -5.97 -9.28 18.70
N LEU A 227 -6.85 -9.19 17.69
CA LEU A 227 -8.09 -8.42 17.74
C LEU A 227 -9.03 -8.91 18.85
N ARG A 228 -8.92 -10.18 19.26
CA ARG A 228 -9.73 -10.77 20.34
C ARG A 228 -9.29 -10.31 21.73
N GLN A 229 -8.10 -9.71 21.85
CA GLN A 229 -7.52 -9.24 23.10
C GLN A 229 -7.63 -7.72 23.29
N GLY A 230 -8.43 -7.04 22.46
CA GLY A 230 -8.72 -5.60 22.59
C GLY A 230 -7.62 -4.65 22.11
N CYS A 231 -6.47 -5.17 21.67
CA CYS A 231 -5.36 -4.38 21.13
C CYS A 231 -4.71 -3.36 22.10
N ASP A 232 -4.93 -3.49 23.41
CA ASP A 232 -4.28 -2.63 24.43
C ASP A 232 -2.75 -2.76 24.45
N ARG A 233 -2.24 -3.92 24.01
CA ARG A 233 -0.80 -4.20 23.89
C ARG A 233 -0.53 -5.11 22.71
N PRO A 234 0.62 -4.93 22.04
CA PRO A 234 1.01 -5.82 20.96
C PRO A 234 1.38 -7.22 21.50
N THR A 235 1.11 -8.25 20.71
CA THR A 235 1.52 -9.64 20.97
C THR A 235 3.03 -9.82 20.82
N PHE A 236 3.67 -9.01 19.98
CA PHE A 236 5.11 -8.89 19.89
C PHE A 236 5.52 -7.49 19.39
N VAL A 237 6.75 -7.09 19.70
CA VAL A 237 7.40 -5.88 19.14
C VAL A 237 8.78 -6.26 18.65
N ASN A 238 9.01 -6.12 17.34
CA ASN A 238 10.31 -6.30 16.73
C ASN A 238 10.88 -4.94 16.31
N LYS A 239 11.78 -4.40 17.15
CA LYS A 239 12.49 -3.12 16.92
C LYS A 239 13.96 -3.32 16.52
N ARG A 240 14.56 -4.45 16.91
CA ARG A 240 16.01 -4.67 16.77
C ARG A 240 16.44 -5.06 15.36
N THR A 241 15.48 -5.43 14.52
CA THR A 241 15.74 -5.96 13.17
C THR A 241 15.82 -4.85 12.11
N PHE A 242 15.30 -3.65 12.40
CA PHE A 242 15.09 -2.60 11.39
C PHE A 242 15.97 -1.38 11.68
N GLU A 243 16.58 -0.85 10.62
CA GLU A 243 17.33 0.43 10.64
C GLU A 243 16.59 1.56 9.91
N GLY A 244 15.36 1.29 9.46
CA GLY A 244 14.47 2.20 8.76
C GLY A 244 13.00 1.81 9.03
N GLY A 245 12.07 2.75 8.83
CA GLY A 245 10.65 2.52 9.05
C GLY A 245 10.13 1.33 8.26
N VAL A 246 9.17 0.60 8.84
CA VAL A 246 8.53 -0.55 8.18
C VAL A 246 7.39 -0.04 7.31
N THR A 247 7.51 -0.24 6.00
CA THR A 247 6.67 0.39 4.98
C THR A 247 5.74 -0.60 4.28
N SER A 248 6.05 -1.89 4.31
CA SER A 248 5.20 -2.91 3.69
C SER A 248 5.24 -4.23 4.44
N ILE A 249 4.10 -4.91 4.47
CA ILE A 249 3.91 -6.22 5.05
C ILE A 249 2.99 -7.00 4.10
N GLN A 250 3.30 -8.27 3.84
CA GLN A 250 2.37 -9.13 3.12
C GLN A 250 2.49 -10.60 3.53
N SER A 251 1.37 -11.16 3.98
CA SER A 251 1.20 -12.59 4.21
C SER A 251 1.37 -13.40 2.93
N HIS A 252 2.01 -14.56 3.02
CA HIS A 252 2.11 -15.49 1.91
C HIS A 252 0.85 -16.37 1.81
N ILE A 253 0.15 -16.32 0.68
CA ILE A 253 -1.16 -16.98 0.52
C ILE A 253 -1.11 -18.52 0.54
N GLU A 254 0.01 -19.12 0.14
CA GLU A 254 0.21 -20.58 0.14
C GLU A 254 1.10 -21.15 1.27
N ARG A 255 1.65 -20.30 2.14
CA ARG A 255 2.61 -20.71 3.19
C ARG A 255 2.20 -20.07 4.51
N GLU A 256 1.49 -20.84 5.32
CA GLU A 256 0.76 -20.38 6.51
C GLU A 256 1.52 -19.47 7.47
N ASN A 257 2.79 -19.79 7.69
CA ASN A 257 3.59 -19.08 8.67
C ASN A 257 4.47 -18.00 8.04
N LEU A 258 4.47 -17.83 6.72
CA LEU A 258 5.39 -16.94 6.03
C LEU A 258 4.75 -15.59 5.74
N PHE A 259 5.50 -14.52 6.00
CA PHE A 259 5.17 -13.18 5.54
C PHE A 259 6.43 -12.41 5.17
N ALA A 260 6.29 -11.47 4.23
CA ALA A 260 7.34 -10.57 3.80
C ALA A 260 7.16 -9.20 4.45
N VAL A 261 8.28 -8.54 4.75
CA VAL A 261 8.32 -7.19 5.31
C VAL A 261 9.36 -6.38 4.56
N GLY A 262 8.98 -5.17 4.14
CA GLY A 262 9.87 -4.19 3.52
C GLY A 262 10.05 -2.98 4.43
N SER A 263 11.24 -2.40 4.40
CA SER A 263 11.59 -1.22 5.20
C SER A 263 12.45 -0.21 4.44
N TYR A 264 12.53 1.00 4.97
CA TYR A 264 13.34 2.10 4.43
C TYR A 264 14.86 1.81 4.42
N ASP A 265 15.33 0.86 5.23
CA ASP A 265 16.74 0.42 5.29
C ASP A 265 17.19 -0.44 4.08
N SER A 266 16.41 -0.44 3.00
CA SER A 266 16.66 -1.20 1.77
C SER A 266 16.57 -2.72 1.87
N ARG A 267 16.13 -3.26 3.02
CA ARG A 267 15.98 -4.70 3.21
C ARG A 267 14.54 -5.16 3.02
N VAL A 268 14.40 -6.26 2.29
CA VAL A 268 13.22 -7.13 2.35
C VAL A 268 13.54 -8.32 3.23
N ARG A 269 12.65 -8.63 4.17
CA ARG A 269 12.84 -9.67 5.17
C ARG A 269 11.68 -10.64 5.14
N LEU A 270 11.98 -11.93 5.16
CA LEU A 270 10.96 -12.96 5.30
C LEU A 270 10.94 -13.46 6.73
N PHE A 271 9.76 -13.56 7.33
CA PHE A 271 9.58 -13.99 8.71
C PHE A 271 8.69 -15.22 8.81
N ASP A 272 8.93 -16.00 9.86
CA ASP A 272 7.98 -17.00 10.33
C ASP A 272 7.15 -16.38 11.47
N LYS A 273 5.82 -16.38 11.35
CA LYS A 273 4.93 -15.79 12.37
C LYS A 273 5.03 -16.46 13.75
N ARG A 274 5.53 -17.70 13.82
CA ARG A 274 5.81 -18.41 15.08
C ARG A 274 7.07 -17.88 15.78
N LYS A 275 7.95 -17.15 15.06
CA LYS A 275 9.16 -16.51 15.58
C LYS A 275 9.41 -15.15 14.91
N PRO A 276 8.54 -14.15 15.13
CA PRO A 276 8.53 -12.89 14.38
C PRO A 276 9.65 -11.91 14.77
N LEU A 277 10.55 -12.31 15.66
CA LEU A 277 11.67 -11.49 16.15
C LEU A 277 12.98 -11.73 15.37
N THR A 278 13.01 -12.72 14.47
CA THR A 278 14.21 -13.03 13.69
C THR A 278 13.79 -13.40 12.27
N PRO A 279 14.33 -12.72 11.25
CA PRO A 279 14.02 -13.06 9.87
C PRO A 279 14.60 -14.43 9.51
N LEU A 280 13.89 -15.16 8.65
CA LEU A 280 14.35 -16.41 8.04
C LEU A 280 15.43 -16.14 6.99
N THR A 281 15.30 -15.03 6.25
CA THR A 281 16.24 -14.56 5.24
C THR A 281 16.04 -13.06 5.00
N GLU A 282 17.05 -12.42 4.42
CA GLU A 282 17.02 -11.02 4.03
C GLU A 282 17.53 -10.85 2.60
N PHE A 283 17.00 -9.86 1.89
CA PHE A 283 17.43 -9.48 0.56
C PHE A 283 17.67 -7.96 0.50
N ASP A 284 18.79 -7.55 -0.07
CA ASP A 284 19.06 -6.14 -0.35
C ASP A 284 18.34 -5.73 -1.64
N ALA A 285 17.22 -5.06 -1.49
CA ALA A 285 16.45 -4.59 -2.62
C ALA A 285 16.92 -3.22 -3.12
N GLY A 286 17.78 -2.51 -2.37
CA GLY A 286 18.23 -1.16 -2.68
C GLY A 286 17.12 -0.10 -2.61
N GLY A 287 17.37 1.00 -1.87
CA GLY A 287 16.36 2.05 -1.62
C GLY A 287 15.23 1.60 -0.70
N GLY A 288 14.41 2.52 -0.19
CA GLY A 288 13.32 2.17 0.72
C GLY A 288 12.23 1.32 0.07
N ASN A 289 11.85 0.20 0.69
CA ASN A 289 10.93 -0.79 0.10
C ASN A 289 9.47 -0.44 0.33
N TRP A 290 8.87 0.33 -0.58
CA TRP A 290 7.51 0.84 -0.43
C TRP A 290 6.43 -0.23 -0.58
N ARG A 291 6.57 -1.14 -1.56
CA ARG A 291 5.49 -2.09 -1.91
C ARG A 291 6.03 -3.49 -2.16
N LEU A 292 5.37 -4.47 -1.55
CA LEU A 292 5.62 -5.90 -1.75
C LEU A 292 4.36 -6.62 -2.24
N LYS A 293 4.52 -7.49 -3.25
CA LYS A 293 3.45 -8.34 -3.80
C LYS A 293 4.00 -9.72 -4.18
N TRP A 294 3.62 -10.75 -3.43
CA TRP A 294 3.80 -12.15 -3.81
C TRP A 294 3.11 -12.41 -5.15
N HIS A 295 3.74 -13.21 -5.99
CA HIS A 295 3.15 -13.63 -7.25
C HIS A 295 1.87 -14.46 -6.98
N PRO A 296 0.79 -14.28 -7.76
CA PRO A 296 -0.50 -14.91 -7.50
C PRO A 296 -0.47 -16.45 -7.56
N THR A 297 0.47 -17.04 -8.32
CA THR A 297 0.54 -18.49 -8.55
C THR A 297 1.92 -19.11 -8.40
N ASP A 298 2.96 -18.31 -8.15
CA ASP A 298 4.33 -18.79 -7.96
C ASP A 298 4.76 -18.47 -6.52
N PRO A 299 4.79 -19.46 -5.62
CA PRO A 299 5.07 -19.21 -4.21
C PRO A 299 6.52 -18.79 -3.94
N SER A 300 7.40 -18.85 -4.93
CA SER A 300 8.79 -18.41 -4.77
C SER A 300 9.03 -16.95 -5.11
N ARG A 301 8.08 -16.31 -5.78
CA ARG A 301 8.32 -15.04 -6.49
C ARG A 301 7.69 -13.85 -5.78
N LEU A 302 8.49 -12.81 -5.58
CA LEU A 302 8.10 -11.57 -4.92
C LEU A 302 8.43 -10.35 -5.79
N LEU A 303 7.43 -9.50 -6.03
CA LEU A 303 7.58 -8.18 -6.63
C LEU A 303 7.83 -7.14 -5.56
N ILE A 304 8.78 -6.25 -5.83
CA ILE A 304 9.25 -5.20 -4.93
C ILE A 304 9.27 -3.87 -5.68
N ALA A 305 8.64 -2.85 -5.11
CA ALA A 305 8.84 -1.45 -5.46
C ALA A 305 9.76 -0.81 -4.43
N GLY A 306 11.02 -0.56 -4.81
CA GLY A 306 12.00 0.11 -3.97
C GLY A 306 12.17 1.56 -4.44
N MET A 307 11.80 2.54 -3.62
CA MET A 307 11.67 3.96 -4.00
C MET A 307 12.84 4.48 -4.83
N HIS A 308 14.08 4.25 -4.37
CA HIS A 308 15.30 4.64 -5.10
C HIS A 308 15.97 3.47 -5.85
N GLY A 309 15.44 2.26 -5.70
CA GLY A 309 15.98 1.05 -6.31
C GLY A 309 15.24 0.59 -7.56
N GLY A 310 14.15 1.26 -7.96
CA GLY A 310 13.30 0.79 -9.05
C GLY A 310 12.49 -0.45 -8.66
N PHE A 311 12.02 -1.19 -9.66
CA PHE A 311 11.20 -2.38 -9.45
C PHE A 311 12.01 -3.65 -9.62
N LYS A 312 11.81 -4.63 -8.74
CA LYS A 312 12.52 -5.91 -8.77
C LYS A 312 11.56 -7.06 -8.60
N VAL A 313 11.86 -8.16 -9.27
CA VAL A 313 11.27 -9.47 -9.05
C VAL A 313 12.35 -10.37 -8.50
N VAL A 314 12.09 -10.98 -7.36
CA VAL A 314 13.04 -11.82 -6.64
C VAL A 314 12.43 -13.19 -6.40
N ASP A 315 13.20 -14.23 -6.68
CA ASP A 315 12.82 -15.62 -6.45
C ASP A 315 13.58 -16.16 -5.22
N PHE A 316 12.84 -16.83 -4.34
CA PHE A 316 13.35 -17.54 -3.17
C PHE A 316 13.21 -19.05 -3.41
N ASP A 317 14.29 -19.68 -3.87
CA ASP A 317 14.27 -21.06 -4.37
C ASP A 317 13.80 -22.11 -3.35
N GLY A 318 14.02 -21.86 -2.05
CA GLY A 318 13.52 -22.69 -0.97
C GLY A 318 11.99 -22.65 -0.82
N LEU A 319 11.30 -21.69 -1.42
CA LEU A 319 9.83 -21.60 -1.35
C LEU A 319 9.09 -22.35 -2.46
N ALA A 320 9.81 -22.94 -3.42
CA ALA A 320 9.22 -23.73 -4.50
C ALA A 320 8.29 -24.83 -3.96
N LEU A 321 7.30 -25.24 -4.76
CA LEU A 321 6.32 -26.26 -4.37
C LEU A 321 7.01 -27.54 -3.88
N ASN A 322 6.64 -27.99 -2.67
CA ASN A 322 7.23 -29.14 -1.95
C ASN A 322 8.69 -28.96 -1.46
N GLY A 323 9.23 -27.74 -1.51
CA GLY A 323 10.59 -27.41 -1.10
C GLY A 323 10.70 -26.76 0.29
N GLY A 324 11.95 -26.71 0.79
CA GLY A 324 12.41 -25.80 1.83
C GLY A 324 11.78 -25.92 3.21
N VAL A 325 11.42 -27.11 3.67
CA VAL A 325 11.17 -27.35 5.09
C VAL A 325 12.27 -28.25 5.64
N ASP A 326 12.88 -27.87 6.75
CA ASP A 326 13.92 -28.69 7.39
C ASP A 326 13.33 -29.84 8.23
N SER A 327 14.21 -30.66 8.83
CA SER A 327 13.81 -31.80 9.66
C SER A 327 12.95 -31.44 10.87
N ASP A 328 13.02 -30.18 11.31
CA ASP A 328 12.33 -29.67 12.48
C ASP A 328 11.00 -28.97 12.10
N GLY A 329 10.63 -28.97 10.81
CA GLY A 329 9.40 -28.36 10.32
C GLY A 329 9.49 -26.84 10.12
N TRP A 330 10.70 -26.28 10.04
CA TRP A 330 10.91 -24.86 9.77
C TRP A 330 11.13 -24.60 8.29
N LEU A 331 10.49 -23.54 7.80
CA LEU A 331 10.67 -23.08 6.44
C LEU A 331 12.07 -22.48 6.27
N ARG A 332 12.70 -22.79 5.14
CA ARG A 332 14.01 -22.35 4.68
C ARG A 332 13.80 -21.72 3.30
N PRO A 333 13.49 -20.41 3.24
CA PRO A 333 13.20 -19.75 1.97
C PRO A 333 14.38 -19.73 0.99
N GLY A 334 15.61 -19.92 1.49
CA GLY A 334 16.82 -19.74 0.69
C GLY A 334 17.25 -18.28 0.60
N GLU A 335 18.26 -18.03 -0.23
CA GLU A 335 18.70 -16.67 -0.55
C GLU A 335 17.85 -16.12 -1.69
N GLY A 336 17.44 -14.85 -1.57
CA GLY A 336 16.71 -14.16 -2.62
C GLY A 336 17.60 -13.96 -3.85
N LYS A 337 17.12 -14.36 -5.03
CA LYS A 337 17.81 -14.21 -6.31
C LYS A 337 17.03 -13.29 -7.23
N LEU A 338 17.71 -12.30 -7.81
CA LEU A 338 17.09 -11.36 -8.74
C LEU A 338 16.65 -12.10 -10.02
N HIS A 339 15.34 -12.19 -10.24
CA HIS A 339 14.73 -12.69 -11.47
C HIS A 339 14.72 -11.59 -12.55
N ALA A 340 14.10 -10.45 -12.23
CA ALA A 340 13.98 -9.31 -13.13
C ALA A 340 14.11 -7.97 -12.40
N ARG A 341 14.48 -6.92 -13.13
CA ARG A 341 14.41 -5.52 -12.70
C ARG A 341 13.78 -4.67 -13.80
N PHE A 342 13.08 -3.62 -13.39
CA PHE A 342 12.52 -2.62 -14.30
C PHE A 342 12.85 -1.22 -13.79
N ASP A 343 13.58 -0.46 -14.61
CA ASP A 343 14.06 0.90 -14.31
C ASP A 343 13.61 1.90 -15.37
N GLY A 344 12.46 1.65 -16.00
CA GLY A 344 11.89 2.56 -16.99
C GLY A 344 11.30 3.84 -16.42
N HIS A 345 11.19 3.94 -15.08
CA HIS A 345 10.75 5.14 -14.37
C HIS A 345 11.93 6.06 -14.06
N GLU A 346 11.70 7.36 -14.09
CA GLU A 346 12.70 8.39 -13.86
C GLU A 346 12.67 8.92 -12.41
N SER A 347 11.74 8.41 -11.59
CA SER A 347 11.49 8.87 -10.23
C SER A 347 11.22 7.72 -9.23
N LEU A 348 10.59 8.03 -8.10
CA LEU A 348 10.39 7.11 -6.98
C LEU A 348 9.42 5.98 -7.32
N ALA A 349 9.90 4.75 -7.29
CA ALA A 349 9.07 3.56 -7.44
C ALA A 349 8.11 3.40 -6.24
N TYR A 350 6.81 3.44 -6.50
CA TYR A 350 5.77 3.46 -5.46
C TYR A 350 4.83 2.28 -5.60
N GLY A 351 3.80 2.35 -6.46
CA GLY A 351 2.85 1.27 -6.65
C GLY A 351 3.40 0.18 -7.58
N ALA A 352 3.11 -1.08 -7.25
CA ALA A 352 3.35 -2.21 -8.15
C ALA A 352 2.36 -3.34 -7.88
N ASP A 353 1.91 -4.01 -8.94
CA ASP A 353 1.05 -5.18 -8.82
C ASP A 353 1.15 -6.14 -10.01
N TRP A 354 0.83 -7.41 -9.75
CA TRP A 354 0.78 -8.46 -10.76
C TRP A 354 -0.57 -8.46 -11.46
N SER A 355 -0.59 -8.64 -12.77
CA SER A 355 -1.82 -9.02 -13.46
C SER A 355 -2.19 -10.46 -13.08
N ASP A 356 -3.41 -10.67 -12.62
CA ASP A 356 -3.91 -11.98 -12.22
C ASP A 356 -4.11 -12.90 -13.45
N GLY A 357 -3.04 -13.60 -13.84
CA GLY A 357 -3.02 -14.49 -15.00
C GLY A 357 -2.79 -13.80 -16.35
N GLY A 358 -2.58 -12.48 -16.38
CA GLY A 358 -2.24 -11.75 -17.60
C GLY A 358 -0.84 -12.10 -18.07
N ARG A 359 -0.73 -12.50 -19.34
CA ARG A 359 0.54 -12.87 -19.96
C ARG A 359 0.73 -12.24 -21.33
N THR A 360 1.98 -12.04 -21.71
CA THR A 360 2.38 -11.70 -23.08
C THR A 360 2.25 -12.89 -24.03
N ASP A 361 2.35 -12.65 -25.34
CA ASP A 361 2.30 -13.71 -26.36
C ASP A 361 3.43 -14.75 -26.17
N ASP A 362 4.58 -14.34 -25.61
CA ASP A 362 5.72 -15.21 -25.27
C ASP A 362 5.64 -15.82 -23.85
N GLY A 363 4.51 -15.64 -23.16
CA GLY A 363 4.18 -16.33 -21.92
C GLY A 363 4.74 -15.71 -20.63
N LYS A 364 5.25 -14.48 -20.69
CA LYS A 364 5.77 -13.74 -19.52
C LYS A 364 4.64 -13.13 -18.71
N ASP A 365 4.84 -13.02 -17.40
CA ASP A 365 3.84 -12.48 -16.48
C ASP A 365 3.79 -10.95 -16.59
N ILE A 366 2.58 -10.39 -16.67
CA ILE A 366 2.37 -8.95 -16.81
C ILE A 366 2.39 -8.28 -15.43
N VAL A 367 3.09 -7.15 -15.35
CA VAL A 367 3.20 -6.30 -14.17
C VAL A 367 2.80 -4.87 -14.53
N ALA A 368 2.12 -4.20 -13.62
CA ALA A 368 1.94 -2.76 -13.64
C ALA A 368 2.73 -2.13 -12.52
N SER A 369 3.31 -0.97 -12.79
CA SER A 369 4.09 -0.21 -11.81
C SER A 369 3.90 1.27 -12.05
N CYS A 370 3.84 2.04 -10.97
CA CYS A 370 3.73 3.48 -11.05
C CYS A 370 4.79 4.19 -10.19
N SER A 371 5.15 5.38 -10.62
CA SER A 371 6.19 6.20 -10.01
C SER A 371 5.69 7.60 -9.72
N PHE A 372 6.21 8.16 -8.63
CA PHE A 372 5.60 9.32 -7.99
C PHE A 372 5.85 10.61 -8.81
N TYR A 373 7.06 11.17 -8.84
CA TYR A 373 7.25 12.51 -9.43
C TYR A 373 7.33 12.56 -10.97
N ASP A 374 7.44 11.42 -11.65
CA ASP A 374 7.41 11.37 -13.13
C ASP A 374 6.01 11.09 -13.68
N HIS A 375 5.02 10.89 -12.80
CA HIS A 375 3.62 10.66 -13.15
C HIS A 375 3.41 9.44 -14.07
N ALA A 376 4.36 8.50 -14.06
CA ALA A 376 4.38 7.43 -15.04
C ALA A 376 3.65 6.19 -14.50
N LEU A 377 2.73 5.66 -15.30
CA LEU A 377 2.18 4.32 -15.14
C LEU A 377 2.68 3.44 -16.29
N HIS A 378 3.47 2.42 -15.94
CA HIS A 378 4.03 1.47 -16.88
C HIS A 378 3.36 0.09 -16.75
N VAL A 379 3.15 -0.55 -17.89
CA VAL A 379 2.97 -2.01 -17.98
C VAL A 379 4.23 -2.62 -18.58
N TRP A 380 4.74 -3.68 -17.97
CA TRP A 380 5.92 -4.43 -18.40
C TRP A 380 5.72 -5.92 -18.11
N ALA A 381 6.66 -6.77 -18.52
CA ALA A 381 6.56 -8.21 -18.28
C ALA A 381 7.93 -8.85 -17.99
N CYS A 382 7.91 -9.96 -17.25
CA CYS A 382 9.10 -10.68 -16.80
C CYS A 382 8.91 -12.19 -16.67
#